data_AF-A0A8C9ZBI3-F1
#
_entry.id   AF-A0A8C9ZBI3-F1
#
_cell.length_a   1.000
_cell.length_b   1.000
_cell.length_c   1.000
_cell.angle_alpha   90.00
_cell.angle_beta   90.00
_cell.angle_gamma   90.00
#
_symmetry.space_group_name_H-M   'P 1'
#
loop_
_entity.id
_entity.type
_entity.pdbx_description
1 polymer ?
#
loop_
_entity_poly.entity_id
_entity_poly.type
_entity_poly.pdbx_seq_one_letter_code
_entity_poly.pdbx_strand_id
1 'polypeptide(L)'
;YYVSKAIDDFLLFNQTDSISPSILWETLKVVLRGQIISFSASRNKERSFSGFKINYSKSTCFPINEKARQIRDTDLPFRISQSGFKYLGIHITPSFSGLFDANFTPILEKLKSDLQRWSAIYLSLAGRVNCVKMNVLPRFLYLFQSLPVFLPKSFFRAVDKLLSHFLWGGKTSRLRKKFLEKPRQRGGLALPNLMIYYWAANLQKIVYWFQSPETDWCSAEANFCKLASLAALITSKLPLSPSRFSSSPEVKFWASIFKVLNEAFDLALHPSPTMAV
;
A
#
# COMPACT_ATOMS: atom_id res chain seq x y z
N TYR A 1 2.31 -0.64 23.16
CA TYR A 1 3.57 -1.02 23.82
C TYR A 1 3.51 -0.83 25.34
N TYR A 2 3.40 0.40 25.86
CA TYR A 2 3.40 0.67 27.32
C TYR A 2 2.35 -0.11 28.13
N VAL A 3 1.07 -0.07 27.73
CA VAL A 3 -0.01 -0.76 28.47
C VAL A 3 0.04 -2.27 28.30
N SER A 4 0.39 -2.76 27.11
CA SER A 4 0.53 -4.22 26.86
C SER A 4 1.61 -4.82 27.74
N LYS A 5 2.79 -4.20 27.78
CA LYS A 5 3.89 -4.64 28.63
C LYS A 5 3.51 -4.65 30.12
N ALA A 6 2.77 -3.64 30.57
CA ALA A 6 2.29 -3.59 31.95
C ALA A 6 1.29 -4.70 32.29
N ILE A 7 0.48 -5.16 31.32
CA ILE A 7 -0.39 -6.33 31.48
C ILE A 7 0.46 -7.60 31.58
N ASP A 8 1.41 -7.77 30.66
CA ASP A 8 2.27 -8.95 30.60
C ASP A 8 3.12 -9.08 31.88
N ASP A 9 3.73 -7.98 32.33
CA ASP A 9 4.50 -7.91 33.57
C ASP A 9 3.59 -8.23 34.78
N PHE A 10 2.39 -7.65 34.87
CA PHE A 10 1.47 -7.92 35.97
C PHE A 10 1.07 -9.39 36.05
N LEU A 11 0.73 -10.00 34.91
CA LEU A 11 0.33 -11.40 34.85
C LEU A 11 1.50 -12.33 35.21
N LEU A 12 2.72 -12.03 34.75
CA LEU A 12 3.91 -12.82 35.05
C LEU A 12 4.20 -12.93 36.56
N PHE A 13 3.97 -11.86 37.33
CA PHE A 13 4.25 -11.87 38.76
C PHE A 13 3.10 -12.36 39.64
N ASN A 14 1.85 -12.24 39.17
CA ASN A 14 0.67 -12.44 40.01
C ASN A 14 -0.18 -13.66 39.60
N GLN A 15 0.13 -14.31 38.48
CA GLN A 15 -0.58 -15.51 38.06
C GLN A 15 0.04 -16.75 38.75
N THR A 16 -0.48 -17.07 39.94
CA THR A 16 -0.13 -18.28 40.71
C THR A 16 -1.38 -19.11 41.01
N ASP A 17 -1.21 -20.43 41.19
CA ASP A 17 -2.32 -21.37 41.41
C ASP A 17 -3.14 -21.09 42.69
N SER A 18 -2.62 -20.26 43.60
CA SER A 18 -3.27 -19.89 44.87
C SER A 18 -4.21 -18.69 44.75
N ILE A 19 -4.15 -17.91 43.67
CA ILE A 19 -4.90 -16.66 43.52
C ILE A 19 -6.14 -16.88 42.66
N SER A 20 -7.30 -16.48 43.18
CA SER A 20 -8.56 -16.55 42.42
C SER A 20 -8.50 -15.65 41.17
N PRO A 21 -8.93 -16.14 39.98
CA PRO A 21 -8.98 -15.35 38.75
C PRO A 21 -9.77 -14.04 38.88
N SER A 22 -10.80 -14.00 39.73
CA SER A 22 -11.60 -12.80 39.98
C SER A 22 -10.80 -11.70 40.67
N ILE A 23 -9.99 -12.07 41.68
CA ILE A 23 -9.12 -11.13 42.40
C ILE A 23 -8.03 -10.63 41.47
N LEU A 24 -7.44 -11.52 40.67
CA LEU A 24 -6.43 -11.17 39.68
C LEU A 24 -6.98 -10.15 38.67
N TRP A 25 -8.21 -10.35 38.18
CA TRP A 25 -8.87 -9.45 37.25
C TRP A 25 -9.20 -8.08 37.85
N GLU A 26 -9.77 -8.04 39.05
CA GLU A 26 -10.06 -6.76 39.74
C GLU A 26 -8.78 -5.96 40.01
N THR A 27 -7.72 -6.66 40.46
CA THR A 27 -6.42 -6.03 40.76
C THR A 27 -5.74 -5.51 39.49
N LEU A 28 -5.77 -6.29 38.39
CA LEU A 28 -5.25 -5.86 37.09
C LEU A 28 -5.95 -4.57 36.63
N LYS A 29 -7.27 -4.46 36.76
CA LYS A 29 -8.01 -3.24 36.39
C LYS A 29 -7.54 -2.02 37.17
N VAL A 30 -7.25 -2.17 38.47
CA VAL A 30 -6.74 -1.07 39.32
C VAL A 30 -5.35 -0.64 38.87
N VAL A 31 -4.45 -1.61 38.65
CA VAL A 31 -3.09 -1.34 38.15
C VAL A 31 -3.15 -0.63 36.80
N LEU A 32 -3.98 -1.11 35.87
CA LEU A 32 -4.15 -0.49 34.57
C LEU A 32 -4.70 0.93 34.65
N ARG A 33 -5.67 1.19 35.54
CA ARG A 33 -6.15 2.55 35.80
C ARG A 33 -5.00 3.46 36.26
N GLY A 34 -4.20 3.03 37.23
CA GLY A 34 -3.04 3.80 37.71
C GLY A 34 -2.03 4.11 36.60
N GLN A 35 -1.70 3.12 35.78
CA GLN A 35 -0.80 3.28 34.64
C GLN A 35 -1.36 4.25 33.58
N ILE A 36 -2.66 4.15 33.25
CA ILE A 36 -3.32 5.06 32.30
C ILE A 36 -3.32 6.49 32.81
N ILE A 37 -3.60 6.70 34.10
CA ILE A 37 -3.59 8.03 34.72
C ILE A 37 -2.18 8.63 34.67
N SER A 38 -1.16 7.86 35.09
CA SER A 38 0.24 8.27 35.04
C SER A 38 0.69 8.64 33.63
N PHE A 39 0.37 7.79 32.65
CA PHE A 39 0.68 8.03 31.24
C PHE A 39 -0.02 9.29 30.71
N SER A 40 -1.29 9.49 31.04
CA SER A 40 -2.06 10.67 30.64
C SER A 40 -1.48 11.95 31.25
N ALA A 41 -1.08 11.92 32.53
CA ALA A 41 -0.47 13.04 33.22
C ALA A 41 0.88 13.42 32.58
N SER A 42 1.72 12.42 32.29
CA SER A 42 3.00 12.63 31.60
C SER A 42 2.81 13.25 30.21
N ARG A 43 1.90 12.68 29.39
CA ARG A 43 1.52 13.22 28.08
C ARG A 43 1.01 14.66 28.14
N ASN A 44 0.23 15.01 29.16
CA ASN A 44 -0.27 16.36 29.35
C ASN A 44 0.85 17.34 29.73
N LYS A 45 1.78 16.91 30.59
CA LYS A 45 2.98 17.70 30.94
C LYS A 45 3.85 17.94 29.70
N GLU A 46 4.15 16.91 28.92
CA GLU A 46 4.88 17.04 27.64
C GLU A 46 4.16 17.96 26.63
N ARG A 47 2.83 17.86 26.51
CA ARG A 47 2.03 18.77 25.68
C ARG A 47 2.13 20.21 26.16
N SER A 48 2.10 20.44 27.47
CA SER A 48 2.25 21.77 28.05
C SER A 48 3.62 22.38 27.76
N PHE A 49 4.69 21.59 27.85
CA PHE A 49 6.04 22.06 27.53
C PHE A 49 6.24 22.30 26.03
N SER A 50 5.67 21.45 25.19
CA SER A 50 5.82 21.54 23.73
C SER A 50 4.86 22.52 23.05
N GLY A 51 3.78 22.93 23.74
CA GLY A 51 2.74 23.81 23.19
C GLY A 51 1.87 23.19 22.09
N PHE A 52 2.05 21.91 21.77
CA PHE A 52 1.29 21.26 20.69
C PHE A 52 -0.14 20.93 21.11
N LYS A 53 -1.10 21.38 20.29
CA LYS A 53 -2.54 21.11 20.45
C LYS A 53 -3.05 20.25 19.29
N ILE A 54 -3.87 19.24 19.61
CA ILE A 54 -4.54 18.42 18.59
C ILE A 54 -5.55 19.28 17.85
N ASN A 55 -5.53 19.17 16.52
CA ASN A 55 -6.52 19.81 15.67
C ASN A 55 -7.68 18.83 15.40
N TYR A 56 -8.74 18.94 16.20
CA TYR A 56 -9.90 18.06 16.11
C TYR A 56 -10.63 18.12 14.75
N SER A 57 -10.56 19.24 14.03
CA SER A 57 -11.21 19.33 12.70
C SER A 57 -10.45 18.58 11.62
N LYS A 58 -9.14 18.32 11.81
CA LYS A 58 -8.32 17.47 10.93
C LYS A 58 -8.26 16.01 11.40
N SER A 59 -8.59 15.76 12.66
CA SER A 59 -8.64 14.40 13.22
C SER A 59 -9.91 13.68 12.75
N THR A 60 -9.75 12.42 12.35
CA THR A 60 -10.87 11.56 11.97
C THR A 60 -10.67 10.16 12.54
N CYS A 61 -11.77 9.53 12.98
CA CYS A 61 -11.77 8.12 13.35
C CYS A 61 -12.15 7.28 12.13
N PHE A 62 -11.37 6.25 11.82
CA PHE A 62 -11.70 5.26 10.79
C PHE A 62 -11.86 3.88 11.44
N PRO A 63 -13.10 3.41 11.65
CA PRO A 63 -13.36 2.16 12.35
C PRO A 63 -13.16 0.94 11.43
N ILE A 64 -12.25 0.07 11.81
CA ILE A 64 -11.89 -1.14 11.04
C ILE A 64 -12.85 -2.30 11.36
N ASN A 65 -13.11 -2.55 12.65
CA ASN A 65 -13.89 -3.69 13.13
C ASN A 65 -15.38 -3.34 13.30
N GLU A 66 -16.27 -4.33 13.21
CA GLU A 66 -17.72 -4.15 13.39
C GLU A 66 -18.08 -3.48 14.72
N LYS A 67 -17.43 -3.89 15.81
CA LYS A 67 -17.60 -3.25 17.13
C LYS A 67 -17.23 -1.76 17.11
N ALA A 68 -16.17 -1.40 16.38
CA ALA A 68 -15.75 -0.01 16.26
C ALA A 68 -16.72 0.83 15.39
N ARG A 69 -17.47 0.19 14.48
CA ARG A 69 -18.49 0.86 13.68
C ARG A 69 -19.74 1.25 14.48
N GLN A 70 -19.95 0.64 15.64
CA GLN A 70 -21.06 0.95 16.55
C GLN A 70 -20.81 2.20 17.40
N ILE A 71 -19.60 2.77 17.37
CA ILE A 71 -19.26 4.00 18.09
C ILE A 71 -20.08 5.14 17.51
N ARG A 72 -20.78 5.90 18.36
CA ARG A 72 -21.57 7.05 17.93
C ARG A 72 -20.65 8.25 17.71
N ASP A 73 -21.01 9.09 16.75
CA ASP A 73 -20.24 10.32 16.44
C ASP A 73 -20.20 11.28 17.65
N THR A 74 -21.15 11.16 18.58
CA THR A 74 -21.21 11.92 19.84
C THR A 74 -20.20 11.47 20.88
N ASP A 75 -19.67 10.25 20.78
CA ASP A 75 -18.81 9.67 21.80
C ASP A 75 -17.36 10.20 21.67
N LEU A 76 -17.03 10.80 20.52
CA LEU A 76 -15.70 11.30 20.22
C LEU A 76 -15.73 12.80 19.88
N PRO A 77 -14.69 13.57 20.27
CA PRO A 77 -14.61 14.99 19.96
C PRO A 77 -14.21 15.29 18.50
N PHE A 78 -14.11 14.27 17.64
CA PHE A 78 -13.69 14.37 16.25
C PHE A 78 -14.50 13.41 15.37
N ARG A 79 -14.60 13.76 14.08
CA ARG A 79 -15.50 13.10 13.12
C ARG A 79 -15.17 11.63 12.90
N ILE A 80 -16.18 10.77 12.92
CA ILE A 80 -16.07 9.37 12.50
C ILE A 80 -16.35 9.27 10.99
N SER A 81 -15.43 8.68 10.23
CA SER A 81 -15.58 8.44 8.80
C SER A 81 -15.68 6.93 8.54
N GLN A 82 -16.84 6.49 8.06
CA GLN A 82 -17.07 5.08 7.70
C GLN A 82 -16.64 4.76 6.25
N SER A 83 -16.61 5.78 5.38
CA SER A 83 -16.31 5.61 3.95
C SER A 83 -14.82 5.48 3.64
N GLY A 84 -13.96 5.97 4.53
CA GLY A 84 -12.51 6.02 4.30
C GLY A 84 -11.88 7.33 4.77
N PHE A 85 -10.58 7.45 4.56
CA PHE A 85 -9.82 8.66 4.86
C PHE A 85 -8.69 8.88 3.87
N LYS A 86 -8.12 10.08 3.85
CA LYS A 86 -7.00 10.43 2.98
C LYS A 86 -5.71 10.45 3.78
N TYR A 87 -4.71 9.69 3.35
CA TYR A 87 -3.39 9.65 3.95
C TYR A 87 -2.31 9.85 2.89
N LEU A 88 -1.47 10.87 3.06
CA LEU A 88 -0.39 11.24 2.14
C LEU A 88 -0.81 11.37 0.66
N GLY A 89 -2.08 11.69 0.40
CA GLY A 89 -2.61 11.81 -0.97
C GLY A 89 -3.41 10.60 -1.46
N ILE A 90 -3.38 9.48 -0.73
CA ILE A 90 -4.07 8.23 -1.07
C ILE A 90 -5.36 8.13 -0.27
N HIS A 91 -6.45 7.76 -0.93
CA HIS A 91 -7.72 7.44 -0.29
C HIS A 91 -7.74 5.98 0.13
N ILE A 92 -7.83 5.74 1.43
CA ILE A 92 -7.94 4.41 2.02
C ILE A 92 -9.43 4.13 2.24
N THR A 93 -9.91 3.04 1.65
CA THR A 93 -11.29 2.56 1.74
C THR A 93 -11.39 1.35 2.67
N PRO A 94 -12.55 1.06 3.26
CA PRO A 94 -12.75 -0.13 4.11
C PRO A 94 -12.70 -1.46 3.34
N SER A 95 -12.80 -1.43 2.01
CA SER A 95 -12.73 -2.61 1.15
C SER A 95 -11.68 -2.43 0.07
N PHE A 96 -10.93 -3.50 -0.21
CA PHE A 96 -9.92 -3.58 -1.27
C PHE A 96 -10.48 -3.27 -2.66
N SER A 97 -11.73 -3.68 -2.92
CA SER A 97 -12.41 -3.42 -4.20
C SER A 97 -12.52 -1.93 -4.50
N GLY A 98 -12.80 -1.10 -3.49
CA GLY A 98 -12.95 0.35 -3.63
C GLY A 98 -11.64 1.13 -3.77
N LEU A 99 -10.48 0.50 -3.52
CA LEU A 99 -9.18 1.19 -3.60
C LEU A 99 -8.86 1.64 -5.03
N PHE A 100 -9.27 0.84 -6.03
CA PHE A 100 -9.06 1.19 -7.43
C PHE A 100 -9.83 2.45 -7.79
N ASP A 101 -11.15 2.45 -7.56
CA ASP A 101 -12.03 3.55 -7.94
C ASP A 101 -11.69 4.85 -7.20
N ALA A 102 -11.38 4.76 -5.90
CA ALA A 102 -11.08 5.93 -5.08
C ALA A 102 -9.76 6.64 -5.46
N ASN A 103 -8.80 5.93 -6.09
CA ASN A 103 -7.47 6.47 -6.35
C ASN A 103 -7.12 6.59 -7.84
N PHE A 104 -7.40 5.56 -8.65
CA PHE A 104 -7.00 5.54 -10.05
C PHE A 104 -7.95 6.33 -10.94
N THR A 105 -9.27 6.21 -10.74
CA THR A 105 -10.30 6.95 -11.49
C THR A 105 -10.09 8.48 -11.45
N PRO A 106 -9.94 9.14 -10.29
CA PRO A 106 -9.72 10.59 -10.26
C PRO A 106 -8.38 10.99 -10.91
N ILE A 107 -7.35 10.15 -10.83
CA ILE A 107 -6.08 10.41 -11.48
C ILE A 107 -6.18 10.28 -13.00
N LEU A 108 -6.98 9.34 -13.51
CA LEU A 108 -7.27 9.22 -14.94
C LEU A 108 -8.05 10.41 -15.48
N GLU A 109 -9.08 10.87 -14.74
CA GLU A 109 -9.86 12.05 -15.13
C GLU A 109 -9.00 13.30 -15.17
N LYS A 110 -8.20 13.51 -14.11
CA LYS A 110 -7.25 14.62 -14.05
C LYS A 110 -6.18 14.52 -15.15
N LEU A 111 -5.70 13.31 -15.44
CA LEU A 111 -4.78 13.10 -16.57
C LEU A 111 -5.45 13.53 -17.88
N LYS A 112 -6.70 13.12 -18.13
CA LYS A 112 -7.44 13.48 -19.34
C LYS A 112 -7.57 14.99 -19.49
N SER A 113 -7.95 15.70 -18.43
CA SER A 113 -8.05 17.16 -18.45
C SER A 113 -6.68 17.84 -18.66
N ASP A 114 -5.64 17.33 -18.01
CA ASP A 114 -4.28 17.89 -18.12
C ASP A 114 -3.73 17.69 -19.54
N LEU A 115 -3.90 16.50 -20.13
CA LEU A 115 -3.49 16.21 -21.50
C LEU A 115 -4.25 17.08 -22.52
N GLN A 116 -5.55 17.31 -22.32
CA GLN A 116 -6.34 18.22 -23.15
C GLN A 116 -5.79 19.64 -23.07
N ARG A 117 -5.53 20.14 -21.86
CA ARG A 117 -4.95 21.48 -21.64
C ARG A 117 -3.56 21.61 -22.28
N TRP A 118 -2.69 20.62 -22.12
CA TRP A 118 -1.35 20.63 -22.71
C TRP A 118 -1.36 20.44 -24.23
N SER A 119 -2.40 19.81 -24.78
CA SER A 119 -2.50 19.62 -26.23
C SER A 119 -2.67 20.92 -27.01
N ALA A 120 -3.20 21.97 -26.36
CA ALA A 120 -3.30 23.31 -26.92
C ALA A 120 -1.94 24.02 -27.05
N ILE A 121 -0.92 23.54 -26.34
CA ILE A 121 0.43 24.12 -26.38
C ILE A 121 1.19 23.49 -27.55
N TYR A 122 1.82 24.33 -28.38
CA TYR A 122 2.69 23.89 -29.47
C TYR A 122 3.99 23.31 -28.93
N LEU A 123 3.97 22.01 -28.61
CA LEU A 123 5.13 21.24 -28.18
C LEU A 123 5.61 20.30 -29.28
N SER A 124 6.93 20.23 -29.46
CA SER A 124 7.57 19.19 -30.27
C SER A 124 7.28 17.80 -29.70
N LEU A 125 7.43 16.75 -30.52
CA LEU A 125 7.25 15.36 -30.05
C LEU A 125 8.16 15.05 -28.84
N ALA A 126 9.41 15.50 -28.88
CA ALA A 126 10.34 15.35 -27.76
C ALA A 126 9.87 16.11 -26.51
N GLY A 127 9.32 17.32 -26.68
CA GLY A 127 8.72 18.09 -25.59
C GLY A 127 7.54 17.34 -24.95
N ARG A 128 6.63 16.81 -25.77
CA ARG A 128 5.48 16.03 -25.28
C ARG A 128 5.90 14.76 -24.55
N VAL A 129 6.91 14.04 -25.06
CA VAL A 129 7.48 12.87 -24.35
C VAL A 129 8.06 13.28 -23.00
N ASN A 130 8.77 14.42 -22.91
CA ASN A 130 9.30 14.91 -21.64
C ASN A 130 8.18 15.32 -20.67
N CYS A 131 7.09 15.92 -21.14
CA CYS A 131 5.92 16.21 -20.30
C CYS A 131 5.35 14.93 -19.67
N VAL A 132 5.24 13.84 -20.45
CA VAL A 132 4.80 12.53 -19.94
C VAL A 132 5.76 12.00 -18.87
N LYS A 133 7.08 12.08 -19.12
CA LYS A 133 8.09 11.65 -18.16
C LYS A 133 8.05 12.41 -16.84
N MET A 134 7.91 13.73 -16.90
CA MET A 134 8.03 14.59 -15.73
C MET A 134 6.74 14.70 -14.94
N ASN A 135 5.57 14.62 -15.60
CA ASN A 135 4.29 14.84 -14.93
C ASN A 135 3.46 13.57 -14.79
N VAL A 136 3.37 12.75 -15.83
CA VAL A 136 2.48 11.58 -15.84
C VAL A 136 3.11 10.42 -15.08
N LEU A 137 4.36 10.08 -15.41
CA LEU A 137 5.04 8.93 -14.83
C LEU A 137 5.10 8.99 -13.29
N PRO A 138 5.52 10.09 -12.63
CA PRO A 138 5.65 10.12 -11.17
C PRO A 138 4.31 9.94 -10.44
N ARG A 139 3.22 10.48 -11.00
CA ARG A 139 1.87 10.36 -10.43
C ARG A 139 1.41 8.90 -10.37
N PHE A 140 1.61 8.14 -11.44
CA PHE A 140 1.27 6.72 -11.47
C PHE A 140 2.25 5.87 -10.68
N LEU A 141 3.54 6.19 -10.76
CA LEU A 141 4.58 5.44 -10.05
C LEU A 141 4.35 5.48 -8.53
N TYR A 142 3.97 6.64 -7.99
CA TYR A 142 3.61 6.77 -6.58
C TYR A 142 2.47 5.81 -6.20
N LEU A 143 1.37 5.78 -6.97
CA LEU A 143 0.27 4.85 -6.70
C LEU A 143 0.68 3.38 -6.83
N PHE A 144 1.47 3.03 -7.85
CA PHE A 144 1.96 1.66 -8.06
C PHE A 144 2.81 1.18 -6.88
N GLN A 145 3.60 2.08 -6.29
CA GLN A 145 4.43 1.78 -5.13
C GLN A 145 3.63 1.77 -3.82
N SER A 146 2.54 2.53 -3.71
CA SER A 146 1.82 2.65 -2.44
C SER A 146 0.62 1.71 -2.30
N LEU A 147 0.00 1.27 -3.39
CA LEU A 147 -1.23 0.47 -3.35
C LEU A 147 -1.04 -0.94 -3.90
N PRO A 148 -1.45 -2.00 -3.16
CA PRO A 148 -1.47 -3.37 -3.65
C PRO A 148 -2.73 -3.65 -4.49
N VAL A 149 -2.87 -2.98 -5.64
CA VAL A 149 -4.03 -3.11 -6.53
C VAL A 149 -3.63 -3.76 -7.85
N PHE A 150 -4.35 -4.82 -8.24
CA PHE A 150 -4.12 -5.50 -9.51
C PHE A 150 -4.66 -4.67 -10.66
N LEU A 151 -3.79 -4.32 -11.60
CA LEU A 151 -4.16 -3.51 -12.76
C LEU A 151 -4.25 -4.40 -14.01
N PRO A 152 -5.44 -4.51 -14.64
CA PRO A 152 -5.60 -5.33 -15.84
C PRO A 152 -4.89 -4.68 -17.04
N LYS A 153 -4.51 -5.49 -18.03
CA LYS A 153 -3.89 -5.00 -19.28
C LYS A 153 -4.76 -3.96 -20.01
N SER A 154 -6.09 -4.03 -19.85
CA SER A 154 -7.04 -3.04 -20.40
C SER A 154 -6.83 -1.64 -19.84
N PHE A 155 -6.51 -1.51 -18.55
CA PHE A 155 -6.20 -0.22 -17.92
C PHE A 155 -5.00 0.44 -18.59
N PHE A 156 -3.89 -0.30 -18.75
CA PHE A 156 -2.69 0.23 -19.41
C PHE A 156 -2.95 0.58 -20.88
N ARG A 157 -3.74 -0.21 -21.61
CA ARG A 157 -4.16 0.11 -22.98
C ARG A 157 -4.98 1.42 -23.05
N ALA A 158 -5.86 1.66 -22.08
CA ALA A 158 -6.63 2.89 -22.02
C ALA A 158 -5.75 4.11 -21.77
N VAL A 159 -4.80 4.03 -20.83
CA VAL A 159 -3.83 5.11 -20.58
C VAL A 159 -2.93 5.33 -21.78
N ASP A 160 -2.41 4.26 -22.40
CA ASP A 160 -1.60 4.35 -23.61
C ASP A 160 -2.34 5.01 -24.77
N LYS A 161 -3.66 4.79 -24.91
CA LYS A 161 -4.49 5.45 -25.92
C LYS A 161 -4.56 6.96 -25.69
N LEU A 162 -4.76 7.40 -24.44
CA LEU A 162 -4.76 8.82 -24.07
C LEU A 162 -3.40 9.48 -24.34
N LEU A 163 -2.31 8.81 -23.94
CA LEU A 163 -0.95 9.30 -24.16
C LEU A 163 -0.60 9.35 -25.65
N SER A 164 -0.99 8.35 -26.43
CA SER A 164 -0.77 8.33 -27.88
C SER A 164 -1.49 9.50 -28.56
N HIS A 165 -2.76 9.74 -28.18
CA HIS A 165 -3.53 10.88 -28.71
C HIS A 165 -2.84 12.22 -28.40
N PHE A 166 -2.33 12.40 -27.18
CA PHE A 166 -1.56 13.58 -26.80
C PHE A 166 -0.23 13.70 -27.57
N LEU A 167 0.56 12.64 -27.64
CA LEU A 167 1.87 12.64 -28.31
C LEU A 167 1.76 13.03 -29.78
N TRP A 168 0.74 12.54 -30.49
CA TRP A 168 0.54 12.81 -31.91
C TRP A 168 -0.41 13.97 -32.22
N GLY A 169 -1.01 14.60 -31.20
CA GLY A 169 -1.92 15.74 -31.36
C GLY A 169 -3.17 15.37 -32.14
N GLY A 170 -3.76 14.22 -31.81
CA GLY A 170 -4.92 13.67 -32.51
C GLY A 170 -4.65 13.04 -33.86
N LYS A 171 -3.41 13.14 -34.40
CA LYS A 171 -3.03 12.49 -35.66
C LYS A 171 -2.69 11.01 -35.45
N THR A 172 -2.63 10.27 -36.55
CA THR A 172 -2.18 8.87 -36.55
C THR A 172 -0.70 8.78 -36.15
N SER A 173 -0.35 7.71 -35.43
CA SER A 173 1.02 7.50 -34.97
C SER A 173 1.96 7.24 -36.13
N ARG A 174 2.97 8.09 -36.32
CA ARG A 174 3.97 7.93 -37.39
C ARG A 174 5.08 6.94 -37.05
N LEU A 175 5.30 6.70 -35.75
CA LEU A 175 6.33 5.80 -35.24
C LEU A 175 5.70 4.75 -34.34
N ARG A 176 6.24 3.52 -34.40
CA ARG A 176 5.84 2.44 -33.50
C ARG A 176 6.20 2.82 -32.06
N LYS A 177 5.27 2.63 -31.12
CA LYS A 177 5.46 2.93 -29.68
C LYS A 177 6.73 2.28 -29.12
N LYS A 178 6.96 0.99 -29.41
CA LYS A 178 8.16 0.25 -28.99
C LYS A 178 9.48 0.91 -29.41
N PHE A 179 9.49 1.66 -30.52
CA PHE A 179 10.67 2.41 -30.94
C PHE A 179 10.85 3.67 -30.09
N LEU A 180 9.77 4.39 -29.79
CA LEU A 180 9.80 5.57 -28.91
C LEU A 180 10.23 5.23 -27.48
N GLU A 181 9.89 4.04 -27.00
CA GLU A 181 10.26 3.52 -25.67
C GLU A 181 11.78 3.23 -25.55
N LYS A 182 12.49 3.03 -26.66
CA LYS A 182 13.94 2.80 -26.64
C LYS A 182 14.71 4.00 -26.09
N PRO A 183 15.88 3.78 -25.46
CA PRO A 183 16.74 4.86 -24.98
C PRO A 183 17.28 5.71 -26.14
N ARG A 184 17.70 6.94 -25.84
CA ARG A 184 18.22 7.89 -26.85
C ARG A 184 19.45 7.36 -27.58
N GLN A 185 20.30 6.61 -26.89
CA GLN A 185 21.47 5.95 -27.46
C GLN A 185 21.11 4.95 -28.59
N ARG A 186 19.89 4.40 -28.56
CA ARG A 186 19.37 3.48 -29.59
C ARG A 186 18.39 4.17 -30.54
N GLY A 187 18.45 5.50 -30.65
CA GLY A 187 17.62 6.31 -31.55
C GLY A 187 16.17 6.51 -31.09
N GLY A 188 15.80 6.07 -29.88
CA GLY A 188 14.46 6.29 -29.31
C GLY A 188 14.35 7.60 -28.52
N LEU A 189 13.19 7.82 -27.89
CA LEU A 189 12.93 9.00 -27.04
C LEU A 189 12.82 8.66 -25.55
N ALA A 190 13.06 7.40 -25.18
CA ALA A 190 12.88 6.85 -23.84
C ALA A 190 11.46 7.09 -23.28
N LEU A 191 10.43 6.99 -24.10
CA LEU A 191 9.04 7.13 -23.65
C LEU A 191 8.74 6.11 -22.53
N PRO A 192 8.20 6.53 -21.37
CA PRO A 192 7.89 5.61 -20.29
C PRO A 192 6.81 4.59 -20.67
N ASN A 193 7.06 3.32 -20.37
CA ASN A 193 6.06 2.27 -20.45
C ASN A 193 5.49 2.00 -19.05
N LEU A 194 4.31 2.54 -18.75
CA LEU A 194 3.70 2.47 -17.41
C LEU A 194 3.46 1.03 -16.92
N MET A 195 3.22 0.09 -17.83
CA MET A 195 3.04 -1.33 -17.47
C MET A 195 4.35 -1.92 -16.93
N ILE A 196 5.48 -1.62 -17.58
CA ILE A 196 6.80 -2.08 -17.12
C ILE A 196 7.16 -1.42 -15.78
N TYR A 197 6.86 -0.12 -15.61
CA TYR A 197 7.08 0.55 -14.32
C TYR A 197 6.21 -0.01 -13.20
N TYR A 198 4.95 -0.35 -13.49
CA TYR A 198 4.08 -1.03 -12.53
C TYR A 198 4.67 -2.40 -12.11
N TRP A 199 5.10 -3.20 -13.08
CA TRP A 199 5.76 -4.47 -12.81
C TRP A 199 7.03 -4.32 -11.98
N ALA A 200 7.89 -3.36 -12.34
CA ALA A 200 9.12 -3.07 -11.59
C ALA A 200 8.84 -2.64 -10.15
N ALA A 201 7.85 -1.77 -9.93
CA ALA A 201 7.47 -1.31 -8.59
C ALA A 201 6.97 -2.46 -7.70
N ASN A 202 6.21 -3.40 -8.26
CA ASN A 202 5.75 -4.57 -7.51
C ASN A 202 6.87 -5.59 -7.29
N LEU A 203 7.73 -5.82 -8.29
CA LEU A 203 8.92 -6.68 -8.15
C LEU A 203 9.84 -6.18 -7.04
N GLN A 204 10.06 -4.86 -6.95
CA GLN A 204 10.91 -4.27 -5.92
C GLN A 204 10.45 -4.66 -4.51
N LYS A 205 9.13 -4.69 -4.26
CA LYS A 205 8.57 -5.09 -2.96
C LYS A 205 8.78 -6.57 -2.68
N ILE A 206 8.57 -7.42 -3.69
CA ILE A 206 8.81 -8.86 -3.58
C ILE A 206 10.29 -9.13 -3.30
N VAL A 207 11.20 -8.46 -4.01
CA VAL A 207 12.65 -8.58 -3.81
C VAL A 207 13.05 -8.09 -2.41
N TYR A 208 12.51 -6.96 -1.96
CA TYR A 208 12.77 -6.46 -0.60
C TYR A 208 12.34 -7.47 0.46
N TRP A 209 11.19 -8.11 0.27
CA TRP A 209 10.71 -9.14 1.18
C TRP A 209 11.68 -10.34 1.26
N PHE A 210 12.25 -10.79 0.14
CA PHE A 210 13.27 -11.83 0.13
C PHE A 210 14.60 -11.40 0.77
N GLN A 211 14.97 -10.13 0.66
CA GLN A 211 16.23 -9.60 1.20
C GLN A 211 16.15 -9.30 2.71
N SER A 212 14.99 -8.93 3.22
CA SER A 212 14.81 -8.47 4.60
C SER A 212 13.48 -8.96 5.20
N PRO A 213 13.38 -10.27 5.49
CA PRO A 213 12.16 -10.86 6.04
C PRO A 213 11.89 -10.46 7.49
N GLU A 214 12.89 -9.94 8.21
CA GLU A 214 12.82 -9.61 9.63
C GLU A 214 12.04 -8.32 9.95
N THR A 215 11.69 -7.52 8.93
CA THR A 215 10.95 -6.28 9.17
C THR A 215 9.52 -6.56 9.65
N ASP A 216 9.00 -5.70 10.54
CA ASP A 216 7.70 -5.87 11.21
C ASP A 216 6.52 -6.10 10.24
N TRP A 217 6.57 -5.48 9.06
CA TRP A 217 5.51 -5.65 8.07
C TRP A 217 5.65 -6.98 7.30
N CYS A 218 6.88 -7.40 6.98
CA CYS A 218 7.15 -8.70 6.36
C CYS A 218 6.73 -9.86 7.27
N SER A 219 7.01 -9.74 8.58
CA SER A 219 6.62 -10.73 9.57
C SER A 219 5.11 -10.76 9.80
N ALA A 220 4.46 -9.59 9.83
CA ALA A 220 3.01 -9.50 9.87
C ALA A 220 2.35 -10.19 8.66
N GLU A 221 2.84 -9.93 7.45
CA GLU A 221 2.34 -10.59 6.22
C GLU A 221 2.59 -12.10 6.22
N ALA A 222 3.76 -12.55 6.71
CA ALA A 222 4.09 -13.97 6.83
C ALA A 222 3.13 -14.71 7.78
N ASN A 223 2.71 -14.08 8.88
CA ASN A 223 1.75 -14.67 9.83
C ASN A 223 0.36 -14.92 9.23
N PHE A 224 0.01 -14.22 8.14
CA PHE A 224 -1.25 -14.48 7.41
C PHE A 224 -1.15 -15.68 6.46
N CYS A 225 0.03 -16.28 6.28
CA CYS A 225 0.24 -17.50 5.49
C CYS A 225 0.19 -18.73 6.42
N LYS A 226 -0.86 -19.55 6.31
CA LYS A 226 -1.13 -20.61 7.30
C LYS A 226 -0.45 -21.96 7.02
N LEU A 227 -0.15 -22.24 5.75
CA LEU A 227 0.18 -23.61 5.28
C LEU A 227 1.50 -23.70 4.49
N ALA A 228 2.08 -22.57 4.10
CA ALA A 228 3.34 -22.50 3.37
C ALA A 228 3.99 -21.14 3.60
N SER A 229 5.31 -21.06 3.49
CA SER A 229 5.99 -19.76 3.46
C SER A 229 5.55 -18.99 2.21
N LEU A 230 5.39 -17.67 2.34
CA LEU A 230 5.06 -16.80 1.22
C LEU A 230 6.09 -16.94 0.08
N ALA A 231 7.37 -17.15 0.44
CA ALA A 231 8.45 -17.49 -0.49
C ALA A 231 8.10 -18.70 -1.36
N ALA A 232 7.65 -19.79 -0.74
CA ALA A 232 7.27 -21.01 -1.45
C ALA A 232 6.03 -20.80 -2.32
N LEU A 233 5.04 -20.02 -1.86
CA LEU A 233 3.83 -19.72 -2.65
C LEU A 233 4.14 -18.88 -3.90
N ILE A 234 5.09 -17.95 -3.77
CA ILE A 234 5.51 -17.07 -4.86
C ILE A 234 6.39 -17.86 -5.84
N THR A 235 7.42 -18.57 -5.38
CA THR A 235 8.40 -19.24 -6.26
C THR A 235 7.97 -20.62 -6.75
N SER A 236 6.87 -21.20 -6.25
CA SER A 236 6.45 -22.53 -6.67
C SER A 236 6.15 -22.56 -8.16
N LYS A 237 6.73 -23.55 -8.86
CA LYS A 237 6.38 -23.87 -10.26
C LYS A 237 5.01 -24.53 -10.40
N LEU A 238 4.40 -24.94 -9.29
CA LEU A 238 3.11 -25.60 -9.25
C LEU A 238 1.98 -24.55 -9.32
N PRO A 239 0.85 -24.85 -9.99
CA PRO A 239 -0.32 -23.97 -10.00
C PRO A 239 -1.02 -24.00 -8.64
N LEU A 240 -0.43 -23.36 -7.64
CA LEU A 240 -1.03 -23.21 -6.32
C LEU A 240 -2.13 -22.14 -6.40
N SER A 241 -3.35 -22.49 -5.99
CA SER A 241 -4.43 -21.51 -5.84
C SER A 241 -4.18 -20.73 -4.56
N PRO A 242 -3.91 -19.41 -4.61
CA PRO A 242 -3.58 -18.61 -3.41
C PRO A 242 -4.70 -18.62 -2.37
N SER A 243 -5.94 -18.87 -2.83
CA SER A 243 -7.13 -19.00 -1.99
C SER A 243 -7.08 -20.14 -0.97
N ARG A 244 -6.30 -21.20 -1.23
CA ARG A 244 -6.15 -22.34 -0.31
C ARG A 244 -5.16 -22.08 0.82
N PHE A 245 -4.23 -21.14 0.65
CA PHE A 245 -3.08 -20.97 1.55
C PHE A 245 -3.14 -19.69 2.39
N SER A 246 -3.86 -18.66 1.94
CA SER A 246 -4.12 -17.46 2.73
C SER A 246 -5.50 -16.86 2.47
N SER A 247 -6.13 -16.37 3.54
CA SER A 247 -7.36 -15.58 3.47
C SER A 247 -7.08 -14.11 3.13
N SER A 248 -5.84 -13.64 3.30
CA SER A 248 -5.47 -12.24 3.12
C SER A 248 -5.51 -11.82 1.63
N PRO A 249 -6.15 -10.70 1.29
CA PRO A 249 -6.21 -10.19 -0.08
C PRO A 249 -4.83 -9.77 -0.64
N GLU A 250 -3.91 -9.34 0.23
CA GLU A 250 -2.56 -8.89 -0.13
C GLU A 250 -1.70 -10.07 -0.61
N VAL A 251 -1.72 -11.20 0.10
CA VAL A 251 -0.99 -12.41 -0.31
C VAL A 251 -1.54 -12.95 -1.64
N LYS A 252 -2.86 -12.91 -1.83
CA LYS A 252 -3.49 -13.27 -3.11
C LYS A 252 -3.05 -12.32 -4.23
N PHE A 253 -2.94 -11.03 -3.94
CA PHE A 253 -2.44 -10.03 -4.87
C PHE A 253 -0.99 -10.31 -5.27
N TRP A 254 -0.10 -10.52 -4.29
CA TRP A 254 1.32 -10.80 -4.52
C TRP A 254 1.53 -12.07 -5.34
N ALA A 255 0.83 -13.15 -5.01
CA ALA A 255 0.88 -14.40 -5.76
C ALA A 255 0.37 -14.21 -7.21
N SER A 256 -0.72 -13.46 -7.39
CA SER A 256 -1.27 -13.19 -8.73
C SER A 256 -0.33 -12.34 -9.58
N ILE A 257 0.25 -11.31 -8.99
CA ILE A 257 1.26 -10.47 -9.65
C ILE A 257 2.48 -11.29 -10.02
N PHE A 258 3.01 -12.08 -9.09
CA PHE A 258 4.22 -12.86 -9.35
C PHE A 258 4.01 -13.87 -10.47
N LYS A 259 2.85 -14.54 -10.51
CA LYS A 259 2.50 -15.44 -11.61
C LYS A 259 2.54 -14.71 -12.96
N VAL A 260 1.90 -13.54 -13.05
CA VAL A 260 1.90 -12.72 -14.27
C VAL A 260 3.32 -12.27 -14.66
N LEU A 261 4.16 -11.96 -13.69
CA LEU A 261 5.55 -11.57 -13.91
C LEU A 261 6.42 -12.74 -14.37
N ASN A 262 6.25 -13.91 -13.75
CA ASN A 262 6.97 -15.12 -14.13
C ASN A 262 6.62 -15.55 -15.55
N GLU A 263 5.34 -15.50 -15.93
CA GLU A 263 4.90 -15.74 -17.32
C GLU A 263 5.45 -14.69 -18.30
N ALA A 264 5.61 -13.44 -17.88
CA ALA A 264 6.06 -12.35 -18.74
C ALA A 264 7.58 -12.28 -18.94
N PHE A 265 8.36 -12.73 -17.96
CA PHE A 265 9.81 -12.54 -17.90
C PHE A 265 10.62 -13.81 -17.67
N ASP A 266 9.97 -14.97 -17.52
CA ASP A 266 10.60 -16.28 -17.25
C ASP A 266 11.56 -16.20 -16.05
N LEU A 267 11.04 -15.71 -14.92
CA LEU A 267 11.84 -15.40 -13.72
C LEU A 267 12.12 -16.69 -12.93
N ALA A 268 13.24 -17.35 -13.22
CA ALA A 268 13.79 -18.38 -12.35
C ALA A 268 14.42 -17.73 -11.10
N LEU A 269 13.59 -17.33 -10.13
CA LEU A 269 14.08 -16.98 -8.79
C LEU A 269 14.50 -18.27 -8.08
N HIS A 270 15.73 -18.71 -8.32
CA HIS A 270 16.37 -19.68 -7.44
C HIS A 270 16.62 -18.99 -6.09
N PRO A 271 16.14 -19.54 -4.96
CA PRO A 271 16.62 -19.09 -3.66
C PRO A 271 18.13 -19.33 -3.64
N SER A 272 18.91 -18.26 -3.45
CA SER A 272 20.36 -18.35 -3.28
C SER A 272 20.69 -19.29 -2.10
N PRO A 273 21.62 -20.24 -2.26
CA PRO A 273 21.89 -21.30 -1.28
C PRO A 273 22.72 -20.83 -0.05
N THR A 274 22.53 -19.59 0.41
CA THR A 274 23.37 -18.97 1.45
C THR A 274 22.71 -18.77 2.81
N MET A 275 21.52 -19.34 3.04
CA MET A 275 20.85 -19.34 4.36
C MET A 275 20.56 -20.76 4.83
N ALA A 276 21.60 -21.59 4.86
CA ALA A 276 21.61 -22.87 5.56
C ALA A 276 22.97 -23.01 6.27
N VAL A 277 23.07 -22.38 7.44
CA VAL A 277 23.96 -22.76 8.55
C VAL A 277 23.13 -22.69 9.82
#